data_AF-A0A958H6U9-F1
#
_entry.id   AF-A0A958H6U9-F1
#
_cell.length_a   1.000
_cell.length_b   1.000
_cell.length_c   1.000
_cell.angle_alpha   90.00
_cell.angle_beta   90.00
_cell.angle_gamma   90.00
#
_symmetry.space_group_name_H-M   'P 1'
#
loop_
_entity.id
_entity.type
_entity.pdbx_description
1 polymer ?
#
loop_
_entity_poly.entity_id
_entity_poly.type
_entity_poly.pdbx_seq_one_letter_code
_entity_poly.pdbx_strand_id
1 'polypeptide(L)'
;PIQLATGNVPLSSNLVNLASSVLGGFGTYLLVLYLLRTRVHRSTAQTSLAYPQNRRAFGPRLHAPAIIAGLIYAFAASRSVYLALGHYMIVTTQFVPFFLLYFMRLLDRGRTRDALLAGLFAAFCLFTDMLFGVLLGLMAAVLLLDWWLQRRKQPQQQADAPTGRSLLGKLAIMAVVAAIISAPLLIPTLREGFNADYAVEGWGHSEKLSADLVGMVTPTALHPIFGDDWVTALRDVETGDSPFTDINTVFVGWVTLALAVLGAIVGGRRSRAWTAIALLAGVLALGPLLQISGQSLFDLDGLQVSVPLPYIVLHYLPFIKGFRAPSRFSIDLMQAMAVLAGFGTAWLLGKVAGQREGRETRETGEKGSSPPPTPHSLRPRLAAILAVVLAAAVIFEHLAIPLPLTDSRVPEPYREIAQQPGDFALLQLPMGWRNGFGVFGTEDTRVEWYQSVHDRPILSGNTSRNPAFKFEYFERLPLLQAIAALEAYGQPDEATD
;
A
#
# COMPACT_ATOMS: atom_id res chain seq x y z
N PRO A 1 20.74 7.47 -7.79
CA PRO A 1 22.08 6.83 -7.90
C PRO A 1 22.17 5.81 -9.05
N ILE A 2 21.23 4.87 -9.18
CA ILE A 2 21.26 3.87 -10.27
C ILE A 2 21.11 4.55 -11.64
N GLN A 3 20.15 5.47 -11.78
CA GLN A 3 19.98 6.26 -13.01
C GLN A 3 21.24 7.05 -13.35
N LEU A 4 21.82 7.75 -12.38
CA LEU A 4 23.04 8.53 -12.57
C LEU A 4 24.23 7.64 -12.96
N ALA A 5 24.32 6.41 -12.45
CA ALA A 5 25.41 5.49 -12.73
C ALA A 5 25.27 4.76 -14.07
N THR A 6 24.04 4.56 -14.56
CA THR A 6 23.75 3.73 -15.74
C THR A 6 23.29 4.53 -16.96
N GLY A 7 22.83 5.78 -16.77
CA GLY A 7 22.14 6.55 -17.80
C GLY A 7 20.81 5.90 -18.27
N ASN A 8 20.35 4.83 -17.62
CA ASN A 8 19.24 4.02 -18.09
C ASN A 8 18.07 4.08 -17.09
N VAL A 9 17.06 4.89 -17.43
CA VAL A 9 15.87 5.11 -16.62
C VAL A 9 15.00 3.85 -16.53
N PRO A 10 14.68 3.12 -17.62
CA PRO A 10 13.94 1.86 -17.54
C PRO A 10 14.60 0.84 -16.61
N LEU A 11 15.91 0.63 -16.73
CA LEU A 11 16.67 -0.27 -15.87
C LEU A 11 16.58 0.17 -14.40
N SER A 12 16.75 1.48 -14.15
CA SER A 12 16.67 2.04 -12.80
C SER A 12 15.30 1.85 -12.17
N SER A 13 14.23 2.13 -12.93
CA SER A 13 12.84 1.92 -12.49
C SER A 13 12.59 0.45 -12.15
N ASN A 14 12.94 -0.47 -13.05
CA ASN A 14 12.76 -1.91 -12.84
C ASN A 14 13.52 -2.43 -11.61
N LEU A 15 14.77 -2.01 -11.42
CA LEU A 15 15.56 -2.39 -10.25
C LEU A 15 14.97 -1.85 -8.94
N VAL A 16 14.49 -0.60 -8.92
CA VAL A 16 13.84 -0.01 -7.75
C VAL A 16 12.52 -0.73 -7.44
N ASN A 17 11.70 -1.03 -8.44
CA ASN A 17 10.44 -1.74 -8.26
C ASN A 17 10.65 -3.18 -7.77
N LEU A 18 11.62 -3.89 -8.33
CA LEU A 18 12.00 -5.23 -7.89
C LEU A 18 12.53 -5.19 -6.45
N ALA A 19 13.46 -4.29 -6.15
CA ALA A 19 14.03 -4.12 -4.81
C ALA A 19 12.93 -3.78 -3.79
N SER A 20 12.00 -2.89 -4.17
CA SER A 20 10.88 -2.50 -3.32
C SER A 20 9.99 -3.70 -3.00
N SER A 21 9.65 -4.52 -4.01
CA SER A 21 8.79 -5.70 -3.83
C SER A 21 9.47 -6.75 -2.94
N VAL A 22 10.75 -7.04 -3.20
CA VAL A 22 11.54 -8.01 -2.42
C VAL A 22 11.72 -7.54 -0.98
N LEU A 23 12.10 -6.28 -0.77
CA LEU A 23 12.31 -5.73 0.58
C LEU A 23 11.01 -5.61 1.35
N GLY A 24 9.91 -5.20 0.71
CA GLY A 24 8.58 -5.17 1.33
C GLY A 24 8.12 -6.57 1.75
N GLY A 25 8.25 -7.56 0.86
CA GLY A 25 7.93 -8.96 1.18
C GLY A 25 8.82 -9.50 2.30
N PHE A 26 10.12 -9.24 2.25
CA PHE A 26 11.06 -9.66 3.28
C PHE A 26 10.79 -8.99 4.63
N GLY A 27 10.47 -7.70 4.65
CA GLY A 27 10.08 -6.96 5.85
C GLY A 27 8.82 -7.54 6.48
N THR A 28 7.80 -7.84 5.68
CA THR A 28 6.55 -8.48 6.15
C THR A 28 6.82 -9.89 6.67
N TYR A 29 7.66 -10.66 5.98
CA TYR A 29 8.14 -11.96 6.46
C TYR A 29 8.80 -11.83 7.84
N LEU A 30 9.70 -10.87 8.06
CA LEU A 30 10.35 -10.66 9.35
C LEU A 30 9.37 -10.23 10.44
N LEU A 31 8.42 -9.34 10.10
CA LEU A 31 7.34 -8.91 11.00
C LEU A 31 6.49 -10.10 11.45
N VAL A 32 5.98 -10.90 10.51
CA VAL A 32 5.12 -12.04 10.83
C VAL A 32 5.89 -13.13 11.57
N LEU A 33 7.14 -13.39 11.19
CA LEU A 33 8.01 -14.32 11.91
C LEU A 33 8.25 -13.86 13.35
N TYR A 34 8.43 -12.55 13.58
CA TYR A 34 8.53 -11.97 14.91
C TYR A 34 7.25 -12.21 15.72
N LEU A 35 6.07 -11.87 15.17
CA LEU A 35 4.75 -12.03 15.81
C LEU A 35 4.40 -13.50 16.11
N LEU A 36 4.80 -14.43 15.24
CA LEU A 36 4.62 -15.87 15.44
C LEU A 36 5.55 -16.42 16.53
N ARG A 37 6.78 -15.90 16.65
CA ARG A 37 7.75 -16.34 17.67
C ARG A 37 7.42 -15.82 19.07
N THR A 38 6.88 -14.61 19.21
CA THR A 38 6.43 -14.10 20.52
C THR A 38 5.32 -14.96 21.15
N ARG A 39 4.58 -15.75 20.35
CA ARG A 39 3.65 -16.82 20.81
C ARG A 39 4.32 -17.86 21.70
N VAL A 40 5.57 -18.25 21.40
CA VAL A 40 6.28 -19.34 22.08
C VAL A 40 6.78 -18.92 23.46
N HIS A 41 6.90 -17.62 23.72
CA HIS A 41 7.44 -17.09 25.00
C HIS A 41 6.40 -16.70 26.04
N ARG A 42 5.20 -16.27 25.64
CA ARG A 42 4.14 -15.86 26.59
C ARG A 42 3.21 -17.00 27.04
N SER A 43 3.27 -18.17 26.39
CA SER A 43 2.45 -19.35 26.74
C SER A 43 2.87 -20.05 28.05
N THR A 44 3.91 -19.58 28.73
CA THR A 44 4.34 -20.12 30.04
C THR A 44 3.49 -19.61 31.20
N ALA A 45 2.57 -18.65 30.98
CA ALA A 45 1.67 -18.14 32.01
C ALA A 45 0.19 -18.18 31.55
N GLN A 46 -0.52 -19.22 31.99
CA GLN A 46 -1.98 -19.22 32.25
C GLN A 46 -2.99 -19.24 31.09
N THR A 47 -2.72 -19.85 29.93
CA THR A 47 -3.85 -20.36 29.11
C THR A 47 -3.48 -21.68 28.43
N SER A 48 -4.40 -22.64 28.54
CA SER A 48 -4.33 -24.08 28.26
C SER A 48 -4.18 -24.49 26.78
N LEU A 49 -3.39 -23.76 26.00
CA LEU A 49 -2.91 -24.22 24.70
C LEU A 49 -1.39 -24.40 24.79
N ALA A 50 -0.97 -25.44 25.51
CA ALA A 50 0.43 -25.81 25.68
C ALA A 50 1.04 -26.22 24.33
N TYR A 51 1.75 -25.27 23.71
CA TYR A 51 2.61 -25.53 22.57
C TYR A 51 4.00 -25.91 23.10
N PRO A 52 4.61 -27.05 22.71
CA PRO A 52 5.82 -27.54 23.35
C PRO A 52 7.03 -26.61 23.16
N GLN A 53 7.79 -26.46 24.25
CA GLN A 53 8.83 -25.45 24.54
C GLN A 53 10.11 -25.49 23.67
N ASN A 54 10.15 -26.26 22.57
CA ASN A 54 11.40 -26.54 21.86
C ASN A 54 11.69 -25.55 20.73
N ARG A 55 12.47 -24.50 21.03
CA ARG A 55 12.94 -23.44 20.09
C ARG A 55 13.62 -23.99 18.82
N ARG A 56 14.24 -25.17 18.85
CA ARG A 56 15.02 -25.75 17.72
C ARG A 56 14.19 -26.58 16.73
N ALA A 57 13.04 -27.12 17.14
CA ALA A 57 12.18 -27.94 16.27
C ALA A 57 11.16 -27.12 15.45
N PHE A 58 10.98 -25.85 15.80
CA PHE A 58 9.99 -24.95 15.19
C PHE A 58 10.55 -23.97 14.16
N GLY A 59 11.88 -23.85 14.05
CA GLY A 59 12.54 -22.93 13.13
C GLY A 59 11.97 -23.00 11.72
N PRO A 60 12.05 -24.14 11.01
CA PRO A 60 11.58 -24.31 9.63
C PRO A 60 10.07 -24.07 9.44
N ARG A 61 9.24 -24.42 10.44
CA ARG A 61 7.78 -24.49 10.28
C ARG A 61 7.08 -23.13 10.36
N LEU A 62 7.69 -22.15 11.03
CA LEU A 62 7.16 -20.79 11.10
C LEU A 62 7.55 -19.94 9.88
N HIS A 63 8.49 -20.41 9.07
CA HIS A 63 8.93 -19.69 7.87
C HIS A 63 7.89 -19.74 6.76
N ALA A 64 7.23 -20.87 6.52
CA ALA A 64 6.20 -20.96 5.46
C ALA A 64 5.04 -19.96 5.63
N PRO A 65 4.40 -19.84 6.82
CA PRO A 65 3.38 -18.81 7.04
C PRO A 65 3.90 -17.38 6.87
N ALA A 66 5.13 -17.11 7.32
CA ALA A 66 5.74 -15.80 7.17
C ALA A 66 6.10 -15.49 5.70
N ILE A 67 6.53 -16.50 4.93
CA ILE A 67 6.81 -16.36 3.49
C ILE A 67 5.51 -16.03 2.75
N ILE A 68 4.42 -16.76 3.02
CA ILE A 68 3.12 -16.49 2.40
C ILE A 68 2.65 -15.07 2.72
N ALA A 69 2.77 -14.62 3.98
CA ALA A 69 2.48 -13.22 4.32
C ALA A 69 3.35 -12.22 3.55
N GLY A 70 4.64 -12.51 3.40
CA GLY A 70 5.55 -11.72 2.58
C GLY A 70 5.13 -11.65 1.11
N LEU A 71 4.69 -12.78 0.53
CA LEU A 71 4.19 -12.84 -0.84
C LEU A 71 2.93 -11.99 -1.03
N ILE A 72 1.96 -12.08 -0.11
CA ILE A 72 0.74 -11.26 -0.14
C ILE A 72 1.10 -9.78 -0.23
N TYR A 73 2.01 -9.29 0.62
CA TYR A 73 2.38 -7.88 0.63
C TYR A 73 3.22 -7.47 -0.59
N ALA A 74 4.14 -8.33 -1.03
CA ALA A 74 5.04 -8.04 -2.15
C ALA A 74 4.32 -7.97 -3.50
N PHE A 75 3.30 -8.82 -3.68
CA PHE A 75 2.64 -9.02 -4.97
C PHE A 75 1.18 -8.55 -4.99
N ALA A 76 0.66 -7.95 -3.93
CA ALA A 76 -0.71 -7.44 -3.87
C ALA A 76 -1.13 -6.74 -5.19
N ALA A 77 -2.26 -7.12 -5.77
CA ALA A 77 -2.70 -6.64 -7.07
C ALA A 77 -2.79 -5.11 -7.16
N SER A 78 -3.16 -4.43 -6.06
CA SER A 78 -3.18 -2.97 -5.98
C SER A 78 -1.82 -2.34 -6.31
N ARG A 79 -0.73 -2.96 -5.87
CA ARG A 79 0.64 -2.53 -6.18
C ARG A 79 0.90 -2.57 -7.69
N SER A 80 0.46 -3.63 -8.36
CA SER A 80 0.61 -3.80 -9.81
C SER A 80 -0.22 -2.78 -10.58
N VAL A 81 -1.43 -2.46 -10.11
CA VAL A 81 -2.26 -1.39 -10.69
C VAL A 81 -1.58 -0.03 -10.55
N TYR A 82 -1.07 0.31 -9.36
CA TYR A 82 -0.32 1.56 -9.19
C TYR A 82 0.95 1.62 -10.03
N LEU A 83 1.62 0.48 -10.23
CA LEU A 83 2.77 0.40 -11.13
C LEU A 83 2.38 0.65 -12.59
N ALA A 84 1.29 0.04 -13.06
CA ALA A 84 0.76 0.23 -14.40
C ALA A 84 0.30 1.68 -14.66
N LEU A 85 -0.24 2.34 -13.63
CA LEU A 85 -0.62 3.76 -13.66
C LEU A 85 0.57 4.72 -13.52
N GLY A 86 1.80 4.23 -13.35
CA GLY A 86 2.99 5.08 -13.18
C GLY A 86 3.11 5.75 -11.80
N HIS A 87 2.34 5.30 -10.80
CA HIS A 87 2.39 5.82 -9.43
C HIS A 87 3.52 5.19 -8.60
N TYR A 88 4.76 5.37 -9.05
CA TYR A 88 5.95 4.76 -8.42
C TYR A 88 6.09 5.08 -6.92
N MET A 89 5.70 6.29 -6.50
CA MET A 89 5.69 6.70 -5.08
C MET A 89 4.81 5.78 -4.19
N ILE A 90 3.72 5.24 -4.75
CA ILE A 90 2.77 4.36 -4.05
C ILE A 90 3.25 2.92 -4.08
N VAL A 91 4.06 2.53 -5.08
CA VAL A 91 4.68 1.20 -5.16
C VAL A 91 5.87 1.08 -4.20
N THR A 92 6.54 2.18 -3.86
CA THR A 92 7.72 2.22 -2.97
C THR A 92 7.39 2.06 -1.47
N THR A 93 6.69 1.00 -1.11
CA THR A 93 6.21 0.72 0.27
C THR A 93 7.16 -0.13 1.12
N GLN A 94 8.36 -0.44 0.63
CA GLN A 94 9.24 -1.44 1.22
C GLN A 94 9.63 -1.21 2.68
N PHE A 95 9.58 0.04 3.15
CA PHE A 95 10.00 0.41 4.50
C PHE A 95 8.87 0.31 5.54
N VAL A 96 7.60 0.23 5.10
CA VAL A 96 6.43 0.12 5.97
C VAL A 96 6.51 -1.12 6.89
N PRO A 97 6.80 -2.34 6.40
CA PRO A 97 6.86 -3.51 7.27
C PRO A 97 8.03 -3.44 8.28
N PHE A 98 9.16 -2.81 7.91
CA PHE A 98 10.28 -2.63 8.83
C PHE A 98 9.95 -1.64 9.94
N PHE A 99 9.28 -0.53 9.62
CA PHE A 99 8.73 0.38 10.63
C PHE A 99 7.86 -0.41 11.62
N LEU A 100 6.89 -1.19 11.14
CA LEU A 100 5.99 -1.97 11.98
C LEU A 100 6.73 -3.02 12.83
N LEU A 101 7.73 -3.69 12.27
CA LEU A 101 8.57 -4.65 13.01
C LEU A 101 9.28 -3.99 14.19
N TYR A 102 9.93 -2.85 13.96
CA TYR A 102 10.66 -2.15 15.02
C TYR A 102 9.72 -1.42 15.99
N PHE A 103 8.57 -0.94 15.52
CA PHE A 103 7.52 -0.38 16.37
C PHE A 103 6.96 -1.44 17.32
N MET A 104 6.62 -2.64 16.83
CA MET A 104 6.17 -3.75 17.67
C MET A 104 7.25 -4.19 18.66
N ARG A 105 8.51 -4.27 18.23
CA ARG A 105 9.63 -4.56 19.14
C ARG A 105 9.83 -3.48 20.20
N LEU A 106 9.60 -2.21 19.85
CA LEU A 106 9.66 -1.11 20.79
C LEU A 106 8.56 -1.24 21.84
N LEU A 107 7.32 -1.53 21.44
CA LEU A 107 6.20 -1.75 22.37
C LEU A 107 6.43 -2.96 23.29
N ASP A 108 7.03 -4.03 22.77
CA ASP A 108 7.30 -5.26 23.53
C ASP A 108 8.52 -5.16 24.45
N ARG A 109 9.60 -4.47 24.04
CA ARG A 109 10.93 -4.53 24.69
C ARG A 109 11.46 -3.20 25.19
N GLY A 110 10.92 -2.07 24.74
CA GLY A 110 11.32 -0.73 25.20
C GLY A 110 12.75 -0.30 24.88
N ARG A 111 13.44 -0.96 23.94
CA ARG A 111 14.86 -0.69 23.66
C ARG A 111 15.03 0.57 22.81
N THR A 112 16.02 1.40 23.14
CA THR A 112 16.36 2.59 22.33
C THR A 112 16.67 2.24 20.88
N ARG A 113 17.38 1.13 20.63
CA ARG A 113 17.68 0.68 19.27
C ARG A 113 16.43 0.45 18.43
N ASP A 114 15.37 -0.11 19.02
CA ASP A 114 14.12 -0.34 18.30
C ASP A 114 13.42 1.00 18.00
N ALA A 115 13.50 1.99 18.91
CA ALA A 115 13.02 3.36 18.66
C ALA A 115 13.79 4.08 17.53
N LEU A 116 15.12 3.98 17.53
CA LEU A 116 15.97 4.59 16.50
C LEU A 116 15.67 4.00 15.12
N LEU A 117 15.54 2.66 15.04
CA LEU A 117 15.26 1.98 13.78
C LEU A 117 13.82 2.24 13.30
N ALA A 118 12.83 2.27 14.19
CA ALA A 118 11.48 2.69 13.82
C ALA A 118 11.47 4.13 13.29
N GLY A 119 12.19 5.06 13.93
CA GLY A 119 12.32 6.45 13.46
C GLY A 119 13.01 6.55 12.09
N LEU A 120 14.06 5.75 11.86
CA LEU A 120 14.76 5.69 10.57
C LEU A 120 13.83 5.20 9.45
N PHE A 121 13.11 4.09 9.66
CA PHE A 121 12.19 3.57 8.65
C PHE A 121 10.97 4.47 8.43
N ALA A 122 10.49 5.16 9.48
CA ALA A 122 9.48 6.21 9.33
C ALA A 122 10.01 7.36 8.46
N ALA A 123 11.26 7.81 8.65
CA ALA A 123 11.87 8.82 7.80
C ALA A 123 11.97 8.38 6.34
N PHE A 124 12.35 7.13 6.08
CA PHE A 124 12.40 6.61 4.71
C PHE A 124 11.02 6.52 4.06
N CYS A 125 9.97 6.23 4.82
CA CYS A 125 8.60 6.31 4.32
C CYS A 125 8.23 7.77 3.98
N LEU A 126 8.54 8.73 4.85
CA LEU A 126 8.28 10.15 4.61
C LEU A 126 9.06 10.72 3.42
N PHE A 127 10.27 10.24 3.17
CA PHE A 127 11.04 10.58 1.97
C PHE A 127 10.45 10.02 0.69
N THR A 128 9.66 8.95 0.80
CA THR A 128 8.95 8.39 -0.35
C THR A 128 7.77 9.28 -0.71
N ASP A 129 6.92 9.55 0.27
CA ASP A 129 5.81 10.50 0.17
C ASP A 129 5.31 10.83 1.58
N MET A 130 4.93 12.09 1.83
CA MET A 130 4.41 12.51 3.13
C MET A 130 3.10 11.82 3.52
N LEU A 131 2.32 11.31 2.55
CA LEU A 131 1.12 10.52 2.81
C LEU A 131 1.39 9.30 3.69
N PHE A 132 2.59 8.72 3.60
CA PHE A 132 2.96 7.58 4.44
C PHE A 132 2.97 7.95 5.92
N GLY A 133 3.15 9.22 6.28
CA GLY A 133 3.00 9.68 7.65
C GLY A 133 1.61 9.41 8.22
N VAL A 134 0.56 9.59 7.41
CA VAL A 134 -0.84 9.31 7.78
C VAL A 134 -1.06 7.80 7.96
N LEU A 135 -0.59 7.01 6.99
CA LEU A 135 -0.70 5.54 6.99
C LEU A 135 0.02 4.91 8.21
N LEU A 136 1.29 5.28 8.41
CA LEU A 136 2.07 4.84 9.57
C LEU A 136 1.43 5.30 10.89
N GLY A 137 0.91 6.53 10.93
CA GLY A 137 0.21 7.09 12.08
C GLY A 137 -1.02 6.28 12.47
N LEU A 138 -1.85 5.90 11.49
CA LEU A 138 -3.04 5.06 11.70
C LEU A 138 -2.65 3.71 12.32
N MET A 139 -1.74 2.98 11.70
CA MET A 139 -1.30 1.67 12.19
C MET A 139 -0.64 1.78 13.57
N ALA A 140 0.25 2.76 13.77
CA ALA A 140 0.92 2.97 15.04
C ALA A 140 -0.07 3.31 16.17
N ALA A 141 -1.08 4.13 15.89
CA ALA A 141 -2.12 4.49 16.84
C ALA A 141 -2.95 3.27 17.27
N VAL A 142 -3.39 2.44 16.32
CA VAL A 142 -4.16 1.22 16.63
C VAL A 142 -3.31 0.21 17.43
N LEU A 143 -2.06 -0.01 17.03
CA LEU A 143 -1.13 -0.90 17.73
C LEU A 143 -0.81 -0.41 19.16
N LEU A 144 -0.59 0.90 19.33
CA LEU A 144 -0.33 1.51 20.63
C LEU A 144 -1.57 1.43 21.54
N LEU A 145 -2.76 1.66 21.00
CA LEU A 145 -4.02 1.55 21.72
C LEU A 145 -4.26 0.11 22.19
N ASP A 146 -4.09 -0.88 21.32
CA ASP A 146 -4.25 -2.28 21.69
C ASP A 146 -3.21 -2.71 22.74
N TRP A 147 -1.94 -2.29 22.59
CA TRP A 147 -0.91 -2.50 23.61
C TRP A 147 -1.32 -1.93 24.96
N TRP A 148 -1.82 -0.69 24.99
CA TRP A 148 -2.25 -0.01 26.22
C TRP A 148 -3.45 -0.69 26.87
N LEU A 149 -4.44 -1.11 26.07
CA LEU A 149 -5.60 -1.87 26.54
C LEU A 149 -5.20 -3.22 27.14
N GLN A 150 -4.26 -3.92 26.50
CA GLN A 150 -3.75 -5.20 27.00
C GLN A 150 -3.00 -5.02 28.34
N ARG A 151 -2.18 -3.97 28.44
CA ARG A 151 -1.44 -3.66 29.66
C ARG A 151 -2.35 -3.39 30.85
N ARG A 152 -3.46 -2.67 30.63
CA ARG A 152 -4.47 -2.40 31.66
C ARG A 152 -5.14 -3.67 32.15
N LYS A 153 -5.46 -4.59 31.26
CA LYS A 153 -6.18 -5.83 31.62
C LYS A 153 -5.29 -6.89 32.26
N GLN A 154 -4.02 -6.97 31.87
CA GLN A 154 -3.10 -8.03 32.31
C GLN A 154 -1.68 -7.50 32.56
N PRO A 155 -1.49 -6.67 33.60
CA PRO A 155 -0.18 -6.07 33.88
C PRO A 155 0.92 -7.12 34.14
N GLN A 156 0.54 -8.28 34.70
CA GLN A 156 1.47 -9.35 35.07
C GLN A 156 2.04 -10.13 33.86
N GLN A 157 1.32 -10.17 32.73
CA GLN A 157 1.80 -10.83 31.49
C GLN A 157 2.74 -9.95 30.65
N GLN A 158 2.93 -8.68 31.03
CA GLN A 158 3.78 -7.70 30.35
C GLN A 158 4.88 -7.16 31.27
N ALA A 159 5.39 -7.97 32.20
CA ALA A 159 6.46 -7.57 33.12
C ALA A 159 7.71 -7.02 32.40
N ASP A 160 8.03 -7.56 31.21
CA ASP A 160 9.18 -7.13 30.39
C ASP A 160 8.91 -5.88 29.53
N ALA A 161 7.65 -5.41 29.47
CA ALA A 161 7.27 -4.26 28.64
C ALA A 161 7.70 -2.93 29.31
N PRO A 162 8.09 -1.90 28.54
CA PRO A 162 8.54 -0.62 29.09
C PRO A 162 7.45 0.03 29.95
N THR A 163 7.83 0.75 31.01
CA THR A 163 6.90 1.62 31.76
C THR A 163 6.29 2.69 30.86
N GLY A 164 5.11 3.23 31.19
CA GLY A 164 4.45 4.25 30.36
C GLY A 164 5.34 5.48 30.10
N ARG A 165 6.05 5.95 31.13
CA ARG A 165 7.02 7.05 31.02
C ARG A 165 8.21 6.69 30.13
N SER A 166 8.76 5.48 30.28
CA SER A 166 9.86 5.00 29.43
C SER A 166 9.44 4.91 27.97
N LEU A 167 8.26 4.34 27.70
CA LEU A 167 7.73 4.24 26.35
C LEU A 167 7.51 5.61 25.72
N LEU A 168 6.94 6.58 26.46
CA LEU A 168 6.77 7.95 25.95
C LEU A 168 8.13 8.57 25.55
N GLY A 169 9.16 8.40 26.36
CA GLY A 169 10.52 8.82 26.01
C GLY A 169 11.07 8.13 24.76
N LYS A 170 10.75 6.85 24.54
CA LYS A 170 11.15 6.14 23.31
C LYS A 170 10.36 6.55 22.08
N LEU A 171 9.06 6.82 22.22
CA LEU A 171 8.23 7.35 21.14
C LEU A 171 8.71 8.75 20.75
N ALA A 172 9.12 9.58 21.71
CA ALA A 172 9.75 10.86 21.45
C ALA A 172 11.07 10.70 20.67
N ILE A 173 11.95 9.76 21.07
CA ILE A 173 13.17 9.45 20.31
C ILE A 173 12.84 9.03 18.87
N MET A 174 11.87 8.13 18.68
CA MET A 174 11.43 7.70 17.35
C MET A 174 10.97 8.89 16.50
N ALA A 175 10.12 9.76 17.04
CA ALA A 175 9.62 10.95 16.36
C ALA A 175 10.73 11.95 16.03
N VAL A 176 11.66 12.19 16.96
CA VAL A 176 12.80 13.10 16.76
C VAL A 176 13.74 12.57 15.67
N VAL A 177 14.04 11.27 15.66
CA VAL A 177 14.87 10.66 14.60
C VAL A 177 14.18 10.80 13.24
N ALA A 178 12.87 10.50 13.17
CA ALA A 178 12.11 10.65 11.94
C ALA A 178 12.16 12.10 11.43
N ALA A 179 11.90 13.07 12.32
CA ALA A 179 11.88 14.49 12.01
C ALA A 179 13.25 15.02 11.57
N ILE A 180 14.34 14.67 12.27
CA ILE A 180 15.71 15.13 11.92
C ILE A 180 16.11 14.60 10.55
N ILE A 181 15.90 13.30 10.30
CA ILE A 181 16.32 12.69 9.03
C ILE A 181 15.50 13.26 7.88
N SER A 182 14.19 13.42 8.05
CA SER A 182 13.30 13.95 7.00
C SER A 182 13.23 15.48 6.96
N ALA A 183 13.95 16.20 7.83
CA ALA A 183 13.92 17.66 7.93
C ALA A 183 14.18 18.40 6.60
N PRO A 184 15.14 17.98 5.75
CA PRO A 184 15.39 18.64 4.47
C PRO A 184 14.18 18.64 3.53
N LEU A 185 13.28 17.66 3.67
CA LEU A 185 12.02 17.58 2.92
C LEU A 185 10.85 18.21 3.68
N LEU A 186 10.73 17.93 4.99
CA LEU A 186 9.60 18.37 5.80
C LEU A 186 9.58 19.89 6.00
N ILE A 187 10.73 20.52 6.25
CA ILE A 187 10.78 21.98 6.51
C ILE A 187 10.25 22.79 5.32
N PRO A 188 10.76 22.62 4.08
CA PRO A 188 10.23 23.36 2.94
C PRO A 188 8.78 23.00 2.66
N THR A 189 8.39 21.73 2.76
CA THR A 189 7.00 21.32 2.50
C THR A 189 6.01 21.91 3.50
N LEU A 190 6.36 21.96 4.79
CA LEU A 190 5.52 22.59 5.81
C LEU A 190 5.43 24.09 5.59
N ARG A 191 6.55 24.77 5.29
CA ARG A 191 6.56 26.20 4.97
C ARG A 191 5.66 26.53 3.78
N GLU A 192 5.75 25.73 2.73
CA GLU A 192 4.90 25.90 1.55
C GLU A 192 3.44 25.60 1.88
N GLY A 193 3.16 24.52 2.61
CA GLY A 193 1.80 24.12 2.99
C GLY A 193 1.04 25.14 3.86
N PHE A 194 1.74 26.04 4.55
CA PHE A 194 1.12 27.15 5.28
C PHE A 194 0.81 28.37 4.39
N ASN A 195 1.50 28.53 3.27
CA ASN A 195 1.45 29.74 2.44
C ASN A 195 0.84 29.52 1.05
N ALA A 196 0.75 28.28 0.57
CA ALA A 196 0.32 27.96 -0.78
C ALA A 196 -1.20 28.11 -0.97
N ASP A 197 -1.58 28.78 -2.04
CA ASP A 197 -2.95 28.99 -2.52
C ASP A 197 -3.41 27.93 -3.54
N TYR A 198 -2.54 26.99 -3.91
CA TYR A 198 -2.77 25.91 -4.88
C TYR A 198 -2.89 24.52 -4.24
N ALA A 199 -3.25 24.48 -2.96
CA ALA A 199 -3.53 23.24 -2.24
C ALA A 199 -4.82 22.55 -2.74
N VAL A 200 -5.11 21.35 -2.25
CA VAL A 200 -6.34 20.64 -2.62
C VAL A 200 -7.57 21.45 -2.18
N GLU A 201 -8.39 21.85 -3.14
CA GLU A 201 -9.70 22.45 -2.91
C GLU A 201 -10.80 21.39 -2.79
N GLY A 202 -11.73 21.62 -1.87
CA GLY A 202 -12.83 20.70 -1.58
C GLY A 202 -12.34 19.26 -1.41
N TRP A 203 -13.09 18.31 -1.97
CA TRP A 203 -12.78 16.88 -1.87
C TRP A 203 -11.68 16.42 -2.83
N GLY A 204 -11.23 17.26 -3.77
CA GLY A 204 -10.16 16.94 -4.70
C GLY A 204 -10.37 15.68 -5.54
N HIS A 205 -11.62 15.35 -5.87
CA HIS A 205 -12.04 14.10 -6.52
C HIS A 205 -11.85 12.83 -5.67
N SER A 206 -11.91 12.95 -4.33
CA SER A 206 -11.79 11.80 -3.42
C SER A 206 -12.82 10.72 -3.68
N GLU A 207 -14.01 11.10 -4.14
CA GLU A 207 -15.05 10.17 -4.59
C GLU A 207 -14.55 9.31 -5.76
N LYS A 208 -13.98 9.89 -6.82
CA LYS A 208 -13.47 9.09 -7.95
C LYS A 208 -12.29 8.17 -7.54
N LEU A 209 -11.45 8.64 -6.63
CA LEU A 209 -10.25 7.93 -6.17
C LEU A 209 -10.52 6.95 -5.01
N SER A 210 -11.78 6.69 -4.71
CA SER A 210 -12.22 5.73 -3.69
C SER A 210 -12.14 4.29 -4.19
N ALA A 211 -11.96 3.33 -3.28
CA ALA A 211 -12.17 1.94 -3.61
C ALA A 211 -13.68 1.64 -3.67
N ASP A 212 -14.08 0.79 -4.60
CA ASP A 212 -15.43 0.22 -4.64
C ASP A 212 -15.53 -1.02 -3.74
N LEU A 213 -16.67 -1.20 -3.05
CA LEU A 213 -16.88 -2.35 -2.17
C LEU A 213 -16.82 -3.68 -2.92
N VAL A 214 -17.42 -3.74 -4.11
CA VAL A 214 -17.35 -4.91 -5.00
C VAL A 214 -15.97 -5.02 -5.63
N GLY A 215 -15.34 -3.87 -5.93
CA GLY A 215 -13.95 -3.80 -6.38
C GLY A 215 -12.97 -4.56 -5.47
N MET A 216 -13.14 -4.46 -4.15
CA MET A 216 -12.29 -5.16 -3.16
C MET A 216 -12.21 -6.69 -3.32
N VAL A 217 -13.23 -7.31 -3.92
CA VAL A 217 -13.30 -8.77 -4.16
C VAL A 217 -13.33 -9.14 -5.64
N THR A 218 -13.22 -8.14 -6.52
CA THR A 218 -13.16 -8.31 -7.97
C THR A 218 -11.69 -8.23 -8.41
N PRO A 219 -11.17 -9.19 -9.18
CA PRO A 219 -9.82 -9.11 -9.73
C PRO A 219 -9.58 -7.80 -10.49
N THR A 220 -8.34 -7.35 -10.52
CA THR A 220 -8.00 -6.14 -11.29
C THR A 220 -7.98 -6.47 -12.78
N ALA A 221 -8.18 -5.45 -13.63
CA ALA A 221 -8.10 -5.62 -15.08
C ALA A 221 -6.76 -6.23 -15.54
N LEU A 222 -5.68 -6.07 -14.76
CA LEU A 222 -4.37 -6.65 -15.07
C LEU A 222 -4.29 -8.18 -14.91
N HIS A 223 -5.29 -8.84 -14.32
CA HIS A 223 -5.23 -10.27 -14.09
C HIS A 223 -5.42 -11.04 -15.42
N PRO A 224 -4.51 -11.94 -15.83
CA PRO A 224 -4.52 -12.52 -17.18
C PRO A 224 -5.73 -13.39 -17.55
N ILE A 225 -6.41 -13.97 -16.55
CA ILE A 225 -7.58 -14.86 -16.76
C ILE A 225 -8.91 -14.21 -16.36
N PHE A 226 -8.92 -13.36 -15.34
CA PHE A 226 -10.13 -12.82 -14.73
C PHE A 226 -10.25 -11.30 -14.89
N GLY A 227 -9.24 -10.65 -15.46
CA GLY A 227 -9.23 -9.23 -15.75
C GLY A 227 -9.59 -8.97 -17.22
N ASP A 228 -9.86 -7.70 -17.51
CA ASP A 228 -10.17 -7.20 -18.84
C ASP A 228 -8.92 -6.74 -19.60
N ASP A 229 -9.06 -6.41 -20.88
CA ASP A 229 -7.98 -5.74 -21.60
C ASP A 229 -7.68 -4.37 -20.95
N TRP A 230 -6.43 -4.14 -20.54
CA TRP A 230 -6.04 -2.93 -19.78
C TRP A 230 -6.33 -1.63 -20.54
N VAL A 231 -6.12 -1.60 -21.85
CA VAL A 231 -6.36 -0.41 -22.67
C VAL A 231 -7.85 -0.14 -22.77
N THR A 232 -8.65 -1.18 -22.99
CA THR A 232 -10.11 -1.10 -23.02
C THR A 232 -10.65 -0.64 -21.66
N ALA A 233 -10.19 -1.22 -20.55
CA ALA A 233 -10.62 -0.82 -19.22
C ALA A 233 -10.29 0.65 -18.89
N LEU A 234 -9.13 1.16 -19.32
CA LEU A 234 -8.81 2.59 -19.19
C LEU A 234 -9.72 3.47 -20.06
N ARG A 235 -10.01 3.02 -21.29
CA ARG A 235 -10.92 3.72 -22.20
C ARG A 235 -12.33 3.79 -21.63
N ASP A 236 -12.84 2.70 -21.07
CA ASP A 236 -14.18 2.64 -20.48
C ASP A 236 -14.30 3.57 -19.26
N VAL A 237 -13.23 3.73 -18.47
CA VAL A 237 -13.19 4.73 -17.39
C VAL A 237 -13.21 6.15 -17.95
N GLU A 238 -12.47 6.40 -19.03
CA GLU A 238 -12.42 7.71 -19.70
C GLU A 238 -13.76 8.10 -20.33
N THR A 239 -14.46 7.16 -20.98
CA THR A 239 -15.76 7.39 -21.63
C THR A 239 -16.95 7.31 -20.66
N GLY A 240 -16.73 6.82 -19.44
CA GLY A 240 -17.78 6.64 -18.43
C GLY A 240 -18.61 5.36 -18.60
N ASP A 241 -18.15 4.43 -19.43
CA ASP A 241 -18.78 3.13 -19.68
C ASP A 241 -18.32 2.04 -18.68
N SER A 242 -17.31 2.34 -17.85
CA SER A 242 -16.75 1.42 -16.86
C SER A 242 -17.73 1.10 -15.72
N PRO A 243 -17.72 -0.14 -15.18
CA PRO A 243 -18.50 -0.51 -14.01
C PRO A 243 -18.05 0.20 -12.71
N PHE A 244 -16.90 0.87 -12.75
CA PHE A 244 -16.32 1.61 -11.63
C PHE A 244 -16.01 3.05 -12.04
N THR A 245 -16.12 3.98 -11.09
CA THR A 245 -15.83 5.41 -11.27
C THR A 245 -14.39 5.70 -11.70
N ASP A 246 -13.46 4.81 -11.33
CA ASP A 246 -12.06 4.78 -11.73
C ASP A 246 -11.66 3.30 -11.88
N ILE A 247 -10.48 3.02 -12.45
CA ILE A 247 -10.00 1.64 -12.58
C ILE A 247 -9.97 0.96 -11.21
N ASN A 248 -10.36 -0.32 -11.14
CA ASN A 248 -10.35 -1.03 -9.87
C ASN A 248 -8.93 -1.15 -9.31
N THR A 249 -8.61 -0.31 -8.33
CA THR A 249 -7.28 -0.20 -7.71
C THR A 249 -7.06 -1.16 -6.56
N VAL A 250 -8.12 -1.73 -5.98
CA VAL A 250 -8.03 -2.51 -4.74
C VAL A 250 -8.67 -3.87 -4.94
N PHE A 251 -7.86 -4.92 -5.01
CA PHE A 251 -8.31 -6.30 -4.91
C PHE A 251 -7.59 -6.97 -3.74
N VAL A 252 -8.37 -7.51 -2.79
CA VAL A 252 -7.84 -8.13 -1.57
C VAL A 252 -7.28 -9.54 -1.83
N GLY A 253 -7.82 -10.25 -2.81
CA GLY A 253 -7.53 -11.67 -3.03
C GLY A 253 -8.47 -12.59 -2.24
N TRP A 254 -9.02 -13.62 -2.88
CA TRP A 254 -9.97 -14.54 -2.26
C TRP A 254 -9.29 -15.47 -1.25
N VAL A 255 -8.15 -16.04 -1.60
CA VAL A 255 -7.33 -16.89 -0.73
C VAL A 255 -6.73 -16.05 0.39
N THR A 256 -6.22 -14.85 0.06
CA THR A 256 -5.74 -13.88 1.05
C THR A 256 -6.82 -13.54 2.07
N LEU A 257 -8.03 -13.19 1.62
CA LEU A 257 -9.18 -12.90 2.48
C LEU A 257 -9.56 -14.10 3.36
N ALA A 258 -9.67 -15.29 2.79
CA ALA A 258 -10.02 -16.51 3.55
C ALA A 258 -8.98 -16.82 4.64
N LEU A 259 -7.68 -16.73 4.32
CA LEU A 259 -6.60 -16.92 5.28
C LEU A 259 -6.59 -15.83 6.35
N ALA A 260 -6.87 -14.58 5.97
CA ALA A 260 -6.94 -13.45 6.90
C ALA A 260 -8.11 -13.58 7.88
N VAL A 261 -9.31 -13.97 7.40
CA VAL A 261 -10.48 -14.25 8.25
C VAL A 261 -10.17 -15.40 9.21
N LEU A 262 -9.60 -16.51 8.70
CA LEU A 262 -9.16 -17.61 9.55
C LEU A 262 -8.17 -17.13 10.62
N GLY A 263 -7.19 -16.32 10.21
CA GLY A 263 -6.21 -15.70 11.09
C GLY A 263 -6.80 -14.77 12.15
N ALA A 264 -7.83 -14.01 11.80
CA ALA A 264 -8.57 -13.16 12.72
C ALA A 264 -9.25 -14.00 13.81
N ILE A 265 -9.91 -15.10 13.41
CA ILE A 265 -10.62 -16.02 14.30
C ILE A 265 -9.65 -16.76 15.22
N VAL A 266 -8.60 -17.39 14.66
CA VAL A 266 -7.67 -18.25 15.42
C VAL A 266 -6.55 -17.49 16.12
N GLY A 267 -6.30 -16.24 15.73
CA GLY A 267 -5.26 -15.38 16.27
C GLY A 267 -5.55 -14.87 17.69
N GLY A 268 -6.83 -14.88 18.09
CA GLY A 268 -7.29 -14.43 19.40
C GLY A 268 -6.91 -12.98 19.66
N ARG A 269 -6.34 -12.67 20.84
CA ARG A 269 -5.98 -11.28 21.17
C ARG A 269 -4.92 -10.68 20.26
N ARG A 270 -4.07 -11.52 19.65
CA ARG A 270 -2.95 -11.08 18.80
C ARG A 270 -3.41 -10.58 17.43
N SER A 271 -4.54 -11.08 16.93
CA SER A 271 -5.13 -10.61 15.68
C SER A 271 -5.96 -9.35 15.87
N ARG A 272 -6.33 -8.96 17.09
CA ARG A 272 -7.26 -7.83 17.35
C ARG A 272 -6.81 -6.52 16.72
N ALA A 273 -5.58 -6.09 16.99
CA ALA A 273 -5.07 -4.84 16.43
C ALA A 273 -4.99 -4.89 14.90
N TRP A 274 -4.52 -6.01 14.33
CA TRP A 274 -4.44 -6.19 12.87
C TRP A 274 -5.83 -6.28 12.22
N THR A 275 -6.80 -6.88 12.89
CA THR A 275 -8.21 -6.92 12.45
C THR A 275 -8.79 -5.51 12.47
N ALA A 276 -8.50 -4.72 13.53
CA ALA A 276 -8.92 -3.33 13.61
C ALA A 276 -8.26 -2.48 12.52
N ILE A 277 -6.96 -2.66 12.23
CA ILE A 277 -6.28 -1.98 11.11
C ILE A 277 -6.94 -2.36 9.78
N ALA A 278 -7.16 -3.66 9.53
CA ALA A 278 -7.79 -4.12 8.28
C ALA A 278 -9.19 -3.52 8.10
N LEU A 279 -10.02 -3.50 9.16
CA LEU A 279 -11.36 -2.92 9.10
C LEU A 279 -11.33 -1.39 8.92
N LEU A 280 -10.51 -0.68 9.70
CA LEU A 280 -10.40 0.79 9.58
C LEU A 280 -9.85 1.18 8.21
N ALA A 281 -8.74 0.57 7.79
CA ALA A 281 -8.13 0.86 6.50
C ALA A 281 -9.03 0.46 5.33
N GLY A 282 -9.76 -0.65 5.44
CA GLY A 282 -10.78 -1.04 4.45
C GLY A 282 -11.89 0.00 4.34
N VAL A 283 -12.48 0.41 5.47
CA VAL A 283 -13.53 1.44 5.47
C VAL A 283 -13.02 2.79 4.98
N LEU A 284 -11.80 3.18 5.36
CA LEU A 284 -11.19 4.43 4.88
C LEU A 284 -10.84 4.34 3.39
N ALA A 285 -10.50 3.16 2.87
CA ALA A 285 -10.24 2.97 1.45
C ALA A 285 -11.48 3.17 0.57
N LEU A 286 -12.67 2.89 1.11
CA LEU A 286 -13.95 3.16 0.44
C LEU A 286 -14.25 4.66 0.28
N GLY A 287 -13.47 5.54 0.92
CA GLY A 287 -13.58 6.99 0.76
C GLY A 287 -14.76 7.63 1.49
N PRO A 288 -15.14 8.87 1.12
CA PRO A 288 -16.12 9.65 1.86
C PRO A 288 -17.55 9.14 1.71
N LEU A 289 -17.88 8.48 0.61
CA LEU A 289 -19.20 7.93 0.31
C LEU A 289 -19.03 6.45 -0.07
N LEU A 290 -19.92 5.59 0.42
CA LEU A 290 -19.92 4.19 0.04
C LEU A 290 -20.17 4.04 -1.47
N GLN A 291 -19.31 3.29 -2.15
CA GLN A 291 -19.47 2.92 -3.56
C GLN A 291 -19.71 1.42 -3.71
N ILE A 292 -20.73 1.07 -4.49
CA ILE A 292 -21.06 -0.31 -4.84
C ILE A 292 -21.24 -0.36 -6.35
N SER A 293 -20.35 -1.06 -7.06
CA SER A 293 -20.36 -1.13 -8.53
C SER A 293 -20.43 0.26 -9.19
N GLY A 294 -19.59 1.19 -8.72
CA GLY A 294 -19.51 2.55 -9.25
C GLY A 294 -20.64 3.49 -8.81
N GLN A 295 -21.63 3.01 -8.05
CA GLN A 295 -22.77 3.81 -7.59
C GLN A 295 -22.59 4.24 -6.13
N SER A 296 -22.81 5.52 -5.87
CA SER A 296 -22.80 6.12 -4.51
C SER A 296 -24.15 6.75 -4.10
N LEU A 297 -25.10 6.79 -5.05
CA LEU A 297 -26.47 7.21 -4.83
C LEU A 297 -27.38 5.99 -4.96
N PHE A 298 -28.14 5.71 -3.91
CA PHE A 298 -29.00 4.54 -3.82
C PHE A 298 -30.46 4.98 -3.75
N ASP A 299 -31.32 4.35 -4.55
CA ASP A 299 -32.77 4.58 -4.52
C ASP A 299 -33.43 3.68 -3.46
N LEU A 300 -34.01 4.31 -2.43
CA LEU A 300 -34.78 3.66 -1.38
C LEU A 300 -36.26 4.07 -1.49
N ASP A 301 -36.95 3.51 -2.48
CA ASP A 301 -38.37 3.77 -2.76
C ASP A 301 -38.67 5.24 -3.09
N GLY A 302 -37.89 5.79 -4.04
CA GLY A 302 -37.97 7.19 -4.48
C GLY A 302 -37.13 8.15 -3.63
N LEU A 303 -36.56 7.70 -2.51
CA LEU A 303 -35.63 8.48 -1.70
C LEU A 303 -34.19 8.21 -2.15
N GLN A 304 -33.58 9.17 -2.82
CA GLN A 304 -32.17 9.12 -3.21
C GLN A 304 -31.27 9.39 -2.00
N VAL A 305 -30.49 8.39 -1.58
CA VAL A 305 -29.63 8.45 -0.39
C VAL A 305 -28.18 8.07 -0.73
N SER A 306 -27.23 8.83 -0.20
CA SER A 306 -25.82 8.43 -0.14
C SER A 306 -25.44 8.05 1.28
N VAL A 307 -24.56 7.06 1.43
CA VAL A 307 -24.10 6.58 2.74
C VAL A 307 -22.73 7.21 3.06
N PRO A 308 -22.66 8.22 3.94
CA PRO A 308 -21.39 8.82 4.35
C PRO A 308 -20.54 7.86 5.18
N LEU A 309 -19.24 7.87 4.95
CA LEU A 309 -18.26 7.01 5.63
C LEU A 309 -17.24 7.82 6.47
N PRO A 310 -16.57 7.18 7.44
CA PRO A 310 -15.65 7.86 8.36
C PRO A 310 -14.49 8.63 7.72
N TYR A 311 -14.15 8.36 6.46
CA TYR A 311 -13.12 9.12 5.73
C TYR A 311 -13.42 10.63 5.70
N ILE A 312 -14.71 11.01 5.73
CA ILE A 312 -15.15 12.42 5.79
C ILE A 312 -14.45 13.19 6.91
N VAL A 313 -14.17 12.55 8.05
CA VAL A 313 -13.49 13.20 9.19
C VAL A 313 -12.08 13.63 8.82
N LEU A 314 -11.37 12.87 7.98
CA LEU A 314 -10.00 13.18 7.56
C LEU A 314 -9.91 14.46 6.72
N HIS A 315 -10.97 14.79 5.98
CA HIS A 315 -11.04 16.02 5.19
C HIS A 315 -11.05 17.29 6.05
N TYR A 316 -11.49 17.19 7.31
CA TYR A 316 -11.51 18.32 8.26
C TYR A 316 -10.24 18.43 9.11
N LEU A 317 -9.33 17.46 9.02
CA LEU A 317 -8.08 17.50 9.77
C LEU A 317 -7.02 18.32 9.01
N PRO A 318 -6.39 19.32 9.64
CA PRO A 318 -5.34 20.10 9.00
C PRO A 318 -4.17 19.19 8.60
N PHE A 319 -3.49 19.51 7.50
CA PHE A 319 -2.44 18.72 6.86
C PHE A 319 -2.88 17.35 6.30
N ILE A 320 -3.95 16.75 6.82
CA ILE A 320 -4.51 15.48 6.33
C ILE A 320 -5.54 15.74 5.21
N LYS A 321 -6.20 16.89 5.19
CA LYS A 321 -7.15 17.28 4.12
C LYS A 321 -6.60 17.20 2.69
N GLY A 322 -5.28 17.25 2.52
CA GLY A 322 -4.61 17.07 1.23
C GLY A 322 -4.51 15.61 0.77
N PHE A 323 -4.75 14.65 1.67
CA PHE A 323 -4.92 13.24 1.35
C PHE A 323 -6.28 13.08 0.66
N ARG A 324 -6.27 13.01 -0.67
CA ARG A 324 -7.48 12.98 -1.50
C ARG A 324 -7.75 11.62 -2.17
N ALA A 325 -6.90 10.62 -1.95
CA ALA A 325 -6.98 9.34 -2.65
C ALA A 325 -7.23 8.20 -1.64
N PRO A 326 -8.49 7.99 -1.23
CA PRO A 326 -8.82 7.02 -0.20
C PRO A 326 -8.30 5.61 -0.48
N SER A 327 -8.35 5.16 -1.74
CA SER A 327 -7.85 3.85 -2.19
C SER A 327 -6.41 3.53 -1.74
N ARG A 328 -5.59 4.54 -1.40
CA ARG A 328 -4.23 4.36 -0.87
C ARG A 328 -4.18 3.72 0.52
N PHE A 329 -5.27 3.75 1.29
CA PHE A 329 -5.39 2.95 2.52
C PHE A 329 -5.35 1.44 2.25
N SER A 330 -5.43 1.01 0.98
CA SER A 330 -5.13 -0.37 0.57
C SER A 330 -3.75 -0.84 1.01
N ILE A 331 -2.76 0.04 1.21
CA ILE A 331 -1.43 -0.32 1.72
C ILE A 331 -1.54 -0.88 3.15
N ASP A 332 -2.25 -0.16 4.02
CA ASP A 332 -2.47 -0.57 5.42
C ASP A 332 -3.37 -1.80 5.50
N LEU A 333 -4.42 -1.84 4.65
CA LEU A 333 -5.29 -3.00 4.51
C LEU A 333 -4.49 -4.24 4.13
N MET A 334 -3.73 -4.21 3.04
CA MET A 334 -2.96 -5.37 2.56
C MET A 334 -1.85 -5.77 3.54
N GLN A 335 -1.22 -4.81 4.23
CA GLN A 335 -0.28 -5.11 5.31
C GLN A 335 -0.93 -5.88 6.46
N ALA A 336 -2.11 -5.46 6.89
CA ALA A 336 -2.86 -6.13 7.94
C ALA A 336 -3.39 -7.49 7.50
N MET A 337 -3.90 -7.60 6.27
CA MET A 337 -4.33 -8.87 5.66
C MET A 337 -3.17 -9.86 5.58
N ALA A 338 -1.98 -9.43 5.16
CA ALA A 338 -0.79 -10.28 5.15
C ALA A 338 -0.45 -10.83 6.54
N VAL A 339 -0.51 -10.01 7.59
CA VAL A 339 -0.25 -10.45 8.97
C VAL A 339 -1.30 -11.47 9.44
N LEU A 340 -2.58 -11.18 9.21
CA LEU A 340 -3.68 -12.06 9.57
C LEU A 340 -3.59 -13.39 8.80
N ALA A 341 -3.36 -13.35 7.49
CA ALA A 341 -3.16 -14.53 6.66
C ALA A 341 -1.94 -15.37 7.13
N GLY A 342 -0.88 -14.72 7.62
CA GLY A 342 0.23 -15.39 8.30
C GLY A 342 -0.21 -16.17 9.55
N PHE A 343 -1.13 -15.63 10.36
CA PHE A 343 -1.71 -16.36 11.50
C PHE A 343 -2.61 -17.52 11.05
N GLY A 344 -3.47 -17.31 10.05
CA GLY A 344 -4.35 -18.35 9.51
C GLY A 344 -3.56 -19.51 8.92
N THR A 345 -2.54 -19.20 8.12
CA THR A 345 -1.62 -20.18 7.53
C THR A 345 -0.86 -20.95 8.60
N ALA A 346 -0.34 -20.27 9.63
CA ALA A 346 0.36 -20.95 10.72
C ALA A 346 -0.53 -21.95 11.48
N TRP A 347 -1.81 -21.63 11.67
CA TRP A 347 -2.77 -22.54 12.27
C TRP A 347 -3.08 -23.72 11.36
N LEU A 348 -3.35 -23.48 10.08
CA LEU A 348 -3.72 -24.51 9.11
C LEU A 348 -2.59 -25.53 8.90
N LEU A 349 -1.37 -25.05 8.67
CA LEU A 349 -0.19 -25.90 8.52
C LEU A 349 0.11 -26.68 9.81
N GLY A 350 -0.14 -26.08 10.99
CA GLY A 350 0.00 -26.75 12.28
C GLY A 350 -0.97 -27.93 12.44
N LYS A 351 -2.24 -27.75 12.03
CA LYS A 351 -3.26 -28.82 12.03
C LYS A 351 -2.90 -29.94 11.06
N VAL A 352 -2.52 -29.63 9.82
CA VAL A 352 -2.16 -30.63 8.78
C VAL A 352 -0.88 -31.39 9.13
N ALA A 353 0.12 -30.73 9.72
CA ALA A 353 1.33 -31.38 10.22
C ALA A 353 1.07 -32.36 11.38
N GLY A 354 -0.17 -32.46 11.87
CA GLY A 354 -0.59 -33.42 12.88
C GLY A 354 -0.13 -33.06 14.28
N GLN A 355 0.03 -31.77 14.59
CA GLN A 355 0.27 -31.32 15.95
C GLN A 355 -0.98 -31.61 16.79
N ARG A 356 -0.97 -32.73 17.51
CA ARG A 356 -1.99 -33.01 18.53
C ARG A 356 -1.91 -31.92 19.59
N GLU A 357 -3.06 -31.29 19.85
CA GLU A 357 -3.35 -30.62 21.12
C GLU A 357 -2.89 -31.54 22.25
N GLY A 358 -2.07 -31.03 23.16
CA GLY A 358 -1.62 -31.77 24.33
C GLY A 358 -2.82 -32.19 25.18
N ARG A 359 -3.36 -33.38 24.90
CA ARG A 359 -4.11 -34.14 25.88
C ARG A 359 -3.04 -34.64 26.85
N GLU A 360 -2.86 -33.91 27.95
CA GLU A 360 -2.22 -34.45 29.13
C GLU A 360 -3.02 -35.69 29.54
N THR A 361 -2.64 -36.85 29.01
CA THR A 361 -2.77 -38.09 29.78
C THR A 361 -1.89 -37.87 30.99
N ARG A 362 -2.55 -37.42 32.06
CA ARG A 362 -2.12 -37.59 33.44
C ARG A 362 -1.65 -39.04 33.55
N GLU A 363 -0.34 -39.25 33.50
CA GLU A 363 0.27 -40.55 33.77
C GLU A 363 0.04 -40.84 35.26
N THR A 364 -1.12 -41.40 35.58
CA THR A 364 -1.21 -42.39 36.65
C THR A 364 -0.40 -43.58 36.16
N GLY A 365 0.67 -43.88 36.89
CA GLY A 365 1.69 -44.84 36.48
C GLY A 365 1.11 -46.20 36.14
N GLU A 366 1.40 -46.65 34.92
CA GLU A 366 1.45 -48.07 34.61
C GLU A 366 2.55 -48.28 33.55
N LYS A 367 3.61 -48.99 33.95
CA LYS A 367 4.63 -49.49 33.05
C LYS A 367 3.99 -50.55 32.15
N GLY A 368 3.68 -50.21 30.90
CA GLY A 368 3.16 -51.18 29.95
C GLY A 368 3.17 -50.70 28.51
N SER A 369 4.05 -51.30 27.71
CA SER A 369 4.12 -51.26 26.24
C SER A 369 4.46 -49.92 25.56
N SER A 370 5.64 -49.89 24.93
CA SER A 370 6.00 -48.88 23.95
C SER A 370 4.99 -48.91 22.78
N PRO A 371 4.38 -47.77 22.38
CA PRO A 371 3.51 -47.76 21.21
C PRO A 371 4.35 -48.03 19.94
N PRO A 372 3.77 -48.69 18.91
CA PRO A 372 4.50 -48.97 17.68
C PRO A 372 4.89 -47.66 16.98
N PRO A 373 6.02 -47.63 16.24
CA PRO A 373 6.42 -46.45 15.49
C PRO A 373 5.40 -46.21 14.37
N THR A 374 4.46 -45.29 14.60
CA THR A 374 3.54 -44.84 13.55
C THR A 374 4.33 -44.24 12.38
N PRO A 375 3.87 -44.40 11.11
CA PRO A 375 4.64 -43.99 9.94
C PRO A 375 4.91 -42.48 9.95
N HIS A 376 6.17 -42.12 10.21
CA HIS A 376 6.63 -40.78 10.56
C HIS A 376 6.84 -39.79 9.39
N SER A 377 6.36 -40.02 8.16
CA SER A 377 6.86 -39.26 7.00
C SER A 377 5.85 -38.45 6.16
N LEU A 378 4.54 -38.70 6.23
CA LEU A 378 3.60 -38.10 5.27
C LEU A 378 3.03 -36.73 5.70
N ARG A 379 2.61 -36.57 6.95
CA ARG A 379 1.98 -35.31 7.44
C ARG A 379 2.84 -34.05 7.28
N PRO A 380 4.15 -34.04 7.61
CA PRO A 380 4.96 -32.85 7.36
C PRO A 380 5.15 -32.55 5.88
N ARG A 381 5.17 -33.58 5.02
CA ARG A 381 5.21 -33.41 3.55
C ARG A 381 3.90 -32.80 3.04
N LEU A 382 2.74 -33.26 3.54
CA LEU A 382 1.44 -32.67 3.20
C LEU A 382 1.34 -31.21 3.63
N ALA A 383 1.85 -30.84 4.81
CA ALA A 383 1.91 -29.45 5.23
C ALA A 383 2.84 -28.60 4.33
N ALA A 384 3.97 -29.14 3.88
CA ALA A 384 4.85 -28.45 2.93
C ALA A 384 4.17 -28.28 1.56
N ILE A 385 3.51 -29.32 1.04
CA ILE A 385 2.74 -29.26 -0.20
C ILE A 385 1.63 -28.21 -0.09
N LEU A 386 0.87 -28.21 1.01
CA LEU A 386 -0.17 -27.22 1.25
C LEU A 386 0.41 -25.80 1.29
N ALA A 387 1.57 -25.58 1.90
CA ALA A 387 2.22 -24.28 1.90
C ALA A 387 2.59 -23.82 0.47
N VAL A 388 3.10 -24.72 -0.37
CA VAL A 388 3.41 -24.42 -1.78
C VAL A 388 2.13 -24.10 -2.56
N VAL A 389 1.07 -24.89 -2.36
CA VAL A 389 -0.24 -24.66 -3.01
C VAL A 389 -0.83 -23.32 -2.60
N LEU A 390 -0.80 -22.98 -1.31
CA LEU A 390 -1.29 -21.68 -0.83
C LEU A 390 -0.45 -20.52 -1.37
N ALA A 391 0.88 -20.67 -1.42
CA ALA A 391 1.77 -19.66 -2.00
C ALA A 391 1.48 -19.46 -3.50
N ALA A 392 1.30 -20.55 -4.26
CA ALA A 392 0.95 -20.49 -5.66
C ALA A 392 -0.42 -19.85 -5.89
N ALA A 393 -1.42 -20.18 -5.07
CA ALA A 393 -2.76 -19.61 -5.16
C ALA A 393 -2.78 -18.11 -4.84
N VAL A 394 -2.02 -17.66 -3.84
CA VAL A 394 -1.82 -16.24 -3.52
C VAL A 394 -1.11 -15.50 -4.66
N ILE A 395 -0.05 -16.07 -5.24
CA ILE A 395 0.63 -15.43 -6.38
C ILE A 395 -0.31 -15.37 -7.58
N PHE A 396 -1.08 -16.43 -7.83
CA PHE A 396 -2.01 -16.53 -8.94
C PHE A 396 -3.12 -15.49 -8.84
N GLU A 397 -3.80 -15.36 -7.70
CA GLU A 397 -4.90 -14.38 -7.56
C GLU A 397 -4.42 -12.93 -7.71
N HIS A 398 -3.16 -12.63 -7.37
CA HIS A 398 -2.58 -11.30 -7.51
C HIS A 398 -1.74 -11.12 -8.79
N LEU A 399 -1.79 -12.08 -9.71
CA LEU A 399 -0.97 -12.08 -10.92
C LEU A 399 -1.35 -10.90 -11.83
N ALA A 400 -0.36 -10.16 -12.31
CA ALA A 400 -0.53 -9.03 -13.22
C ALA A 400 0.52 -9.13 -14.34
N ILE A 401 0.26 -9.98 -15.34
CA ILE A 401 1.18 -10.25 -16.45
C ILE A 401 0.39 -10.36 -17.76
N PRO A 402 0.80 -9.67 -18.85
CA PRO A 402 1.90 -8.70 -18.89
C PRO A 402 1.51 -7.38 -18.23
N LEU A 403 2.49 -6.71 -17.61
CA LEU A 403 2.32 -5.29 -17.25
C LEU A 403 2.38 -4.44 -18.53
N PRO A 404 1.52 -3.41 -18.66
CA PRO A 404 1.60 -2.50 -19.78
C PRO A 404 2.95 -1.79 -19.80
N LEU A 405 3.53 -1.64 -20.99
CA LEU A 405 4.82 -0.99 -21.21
C LEU A 405 4.62 0.29 -22.02
N THR A 406 5.35 1.33 -21.66
CA THR A 406 5.42 2.58 -22.42
C THR A 406 6.73 2.63 -23.19
N ASP A 407 6.67 3.01 -24.46
CA ASP A 407 7.87 3.24 -25.27
C ASP A 407 8.58 4.53 -24.83
N SER A 408 9.77 4.38 -24.27
CA SER A 408 10.61 5.51 -23.83
C SER A 408 11.62 5.96 -24.89
N ARG A 409 11.56 5.44 -26.13
CA ARG A 409 12.44 5.89 -27.20
C ARG A 409 12.14 7.35 -27.53
N VAL A 410 13.21 8.12 -27.65
CA VAL A 410 13.13 9.55 -28.00
C VAL A 410 13.18 9.68 -29.52
N PRO A 411 12.16 10.27 -30.15
CA PRO A 411 12.14 10.51 -31.59
C PRO A 411 13.33 11.34 -32.07
N GLU A 412 13.80 11.08 -33.28
CA GLU A 412 14.97 11.75 -33.87
C GLU A 412 14.85 13.29 -33.91
N PRO A 413 13.69 13.91 -34.21
CA PRO A 413 13.56 15.37 -34.20
C PRO A 413 13.97 16.03 -32.89
N TYR A 414 13.74 15.39 -31.73
CA TYR A 414 14.17 15.95 -30.44
C TYR A 414 15.68 15.92 -30.27
N ARG A 415 16.38 14.96 -30.89
CA ARG A 415 17.85 14.93 -30.89
C ARG A 415 18.44 15.99 -31.80
N GLU A 416 17.78 16.27 -32.92
CA GLU A 416 18.16 17.38 -33.80
C GLU A 416 17.98 18.73 -33.07
N ILE A 417 16.83 18.93 -32.41
CA ILE A 417 16.56 20.14 -31.60
C ILE A 417 17.60 20.32 -30.49
N ALA A 418 18.05 19.24 -29.84
CA ALA A 418 19.09 19.30 -28.82
C ALA A 418 20.39 19.97 -29.34
N GLN A 419 20.69 19.78 -30.63
CA GLN A 419 21.91 20.29 -31.27
C GLN A 419 21.76 21.71 -31.86
N GLN A 420 20.54 22.24 -31.96
CA GLN A 420 20.29 23.54 -32.56
C GLN A 420 20.83 24.67 -31.68
N PRO A 421 21.63 25.62 -32.19
CA PRO A 421 22.09 26.76 -31.39
C PRO A 421 20.96 27.76 -31.13
N GLY A 422 21.06 28.52 -30.03
CA GLY A 422 20.10 29.57 -29.65
C GLY A 422 19.36 29.26 -28.35
N ASP A 423 18.63 30.24 -27.84
CA ASP A 423 17.75 30.12 -26.68
C ASP A 423 16.29 30.27 -27.15
N PHE A 424 15.55 29.17 -27.14
CA PHE A 424 14.18 29.11 -27.63
C PHE A 424 13.38 28.06 -26.85
N ALA A 425 12.08 28.31 -26.76
CA ALA A 425 11.12 27.38 -26.19
C ALA A 425 10.46 26.54 -27.29
N LEU A 426 10.05 25.32 -26.95
CA LEU A 426 9.36 24.42 -27.86
C LEU A 426 7.85 24.45 -27.62
N LEU A 427 7.12 24.68 -28.70
CA LEU A 427 5.71 24.37 -28.82
C LEU A 427 5.55 23.03 -29.51
N GLN A 428 4.96 22.05 -28.82
CA GLN A 428 4.74 20.71 -29.35
C GLN A 428 3.25 20.51 -29.57
N LEU A 429 2.89 19.92 -30.73
CA LEU A 429 1.53 19.52 -31.06
C LEU A 429 1.46 17.98 -31.05
N PRO A 430 0.42 17.36 -30.45
CA PRO A 430 -0.67 18.04 -29.76
C PRO A 430 -0.22 18.73 -28.47
N MET A 431 -0.89 19.82 -28.14
CA MET A 431 -0.54 20.71 -27.04
C MET A 431 -1.58 20.60 -25.93
N GLY A 432 -1.13 20.27 -24.73
CA GLY A 432 -1.99 20.30 -23.56
C GLY A 432 -1.27 20.59 -22.27
N TRP A 433 -2.02 21.14 -21.33
CA TRP A 433 -1.61 21.33 -19.96
C TRP A 433 -2.46 20.47 -19.06
N ARG A 434 -1.80 19.73 -18.19
CA ARG A 434 -2.47 18.90 -17.18
C ARG A 434 -2.00 19.26 -15.80
N ASN A 435 -2.94 19.21 -14.86
CA ASN A 435 -2.62 19.12 -13.45
C ASN A 435 -3.48 18.07 -12.77
N GLY A 436 -3.36 17.94 -11.45
CA GLY A 436 -4.16 16.96 -10.74
C GLY A 436 -5.66 17.28 -10.63
N PHE A 437 -6.17 18.35 -11.24
CA PHE A 437 -7.59 18.77 -11.19
C PHE A 437 -8.23 18.94 -12.57
N GLY A 438 -7.47 19.23 -13.62
CA GLY A 438 -8.00 19.45 -14.95
C GLY A 438 -6.96 19.30 -16.05
N VAL A 439 -7.46 19.30 -17.28
CA VAL A 439 -6.70 19.28 -18.53
C VAL A 439 -7.24 20.38 -19.43
N PHE A 440 -6.34 21.11 -20.10
CA PHE A 440 -6.65 22.02 -21.18
C PHE A 440 -5.84 21.61 -22.43
N GLY A 441 -6.51 21.41 -23.57
CA GLY A 441 -5.89 20.91 -24.80
C GLY A 441 -5.69 19.40 -24.82
N THR A 442 -5.03 18.89 -25.85
CA THR A 442 -4.79 17.44 -26.03
C THR A 442 -3.41 17.09 -25.47
N GLU A 443 -3.33 16.64 -24.22
CA GLU A 443 -2.02 16.44 -23.57
C GLU A 443 -1.32 15.14 -23.99
N ASP A 444 0.01 15.22 -24.12
CA ASP A 444 0.89 14.04 -24.20
C ASP A 444 2.03 14.19 -23.20
N THR A 445 1.96 13.48 -22.07
CA THR A 445 2.99 13.57 -21.01
C THR A 445 4.36 13.02 -21.42
N ARG A 446 4.49 12.33 -22.56
CA ARG A 446 5.79 11.89 -23.08
C ARG A 446 6.69 13.06 -23.48
N VAL A 447 6.11 14.24 -23.77
CA VAL A 447 6.87 15.44 -24.12
C VAL A 447 7.81 15.89 -23.00
N GLU A 448 7.43 15.69 -21.73
CA GLU A 448 8.27 15.98 -20.57
C GLU A 448 9.43 14.99 -20.44
N TRP A 449 9.23 13.74 -20.87
CA TRP A 449 10.31 12.77 -20.98
C TRP A 449 11.30 13.17 -22.09
N TYR A 450 10.81 13.63 -23.25
CA TYR A 450 11.67 14.09 -24.34
C TYR A 450 12.45 15.36 -23.96
N GLN A 451 11.91 16.18 -23.06
CA GLN A 451 12.59 17.36 -22.52
C GLN A 451 13.95 17.04 -21.90
N SER A 452 14.10 15.88 -21.26
CA SER A 452 15.39 15.48 -20.66
C SER A 452 16.49 15.16 -21.68
N VAL A 453 16.18 15.19 -22.98
CA VAL A 453 17.16 14.97 -24.05
C VAL A 453 17.55 16.27 -24.74
N HIS A 454 16.59 17.17 -24.97
CA HIS A 454 16.85 18.42 -25.67
C HIS A 454 17.12 19.61 -24.73
N ASP A 455 16.85 19.47 -23.43
CA ASP A 455 17.09 20.47 -22.38
C ASP A 455 16.56 21.88 -22.70
N ARG A 456 15.44 21.94 -23.44
CA ARG A 456 14.76 23.21 -23.82
C ARG A 456 13.53 23.45 -22.96
N PRO A 457 13.20 24.71 -22.64
CA PRO A 457 11.88 25.04 -22.11
C PRO A 457 10.79 24.53 -23.06
N ILE A 458 9.76 23.89 -22.50
CA ILE A 458 8.56 23.45 -23.24
C ILE A 458 7.37 24.26 -22.76
N LEU A 459 6.43 24.56 -23.66
CA LEU A 459 5.24 25.33 -23.31
C LEU A 459 4.15 24.47 -22.65
N SER A 460 4.02 23.21 -23.05
CA SER A 460 3.03 22.23 -22.59
C SER A 460 3.58 21.28 -21.52
N GLY A 461 2.73 20.46 -20.90
CA GLY A 461 3.17 19.44 -19.94
C GLY A 461 2.20 19.21 -18.78
N ASN A 462 2.65 18.43 -17.80
CA ASN A 462 1.89 18.06 -16.62
C ASN A 462 2.60 18.51 -15.33
N THR A 463 1.91 19.33 -14.55
CA THR A 463 2.40 19.73 -13.22
C THR A 463 1.45 19.22 -12.14
N SER A 464 1.97 18.67 -11.04
CA SER A 464 1.11 18.10 -9.99
C SER A 464 0.09 19.11 -9.42
N ARG A 465 0.56 20.34 -9.19
CA ARG A 465 -0.22 21.48 -8.67
C ARG A 465 0.36 22.79 -9.20
N ASN A 466 -0.52 23.72 -9.51
CA ASN A 466 -0.17 25.08 -9.92
C ASN A 466 -1.28 26.04 -9.49
N PRO A 467 -0.98 27.32 -9.24
CA PRO A 467 -2.00 28.35 -9.08
C PRO A 467 -2.94 28.40 -10.29
N ALA A 468 -4.24 28.61 -10.04
CA ALA A 468 -5.28 28.65 -11.07
C ALA A 468 -4.95 29.65 -12.17
N PHE A 469 -4.47 30.84 -11.79
CA PHE A 469 -4.12 31.91 -12.73
C PHE A 469 -3.10 31.50 -13.81
N LYS A 470 -2.26 30.49 -13.56
CA LYS A 470 -1.29 30.00 -14.57
C LYS A 470 -1.97 29.22 -15.69
N PHE A 471 -2.99 28.41 -15.38
CA PHE A 471 -3.78 27.72 -16.39
C PHE A 471 -4.69 28.71 -17.12
N GLU A 472 -5.38 29.56 -16.35
CA GLU A 472 -6.24 30.61 -16.92
C GLU A 472 -5.49 31.54 -17.87
N TYR A 473 -4.20 31.82 -17.61
CA TYR A 473 -3.37 32.59 -18.52
C TYR A 473 -3.30 31.95 -19.91
N PHE A 474 -3.03 30.65 -20.01
CA PHE A 474 -2.95 29.95 -21.28
C PHE A 474 -4.33 29.76 -21.92
N GLU A 475 -5.34 29.44 -21.12
CA GLU A 475 -6.72 29.28 -21.58
C GLU A 475 -7.31 30.55 -22.19
N ARG A 476 -6.83 31.75 -21.81
CA ARG A 476 -7.34 33.03 -22.33
C ARG A 476 -6.65 33.50 -23.62
N LEU A 477 -5.59 32.83 -24.08
CA LEU A 477 -4.87 33.24 -25.28
C LEU A 477 -5.60 32.72 -26.54
N PRO A 478 -6.11 33.60 -27.42
CA PRO A 478 -6.94 33.18 -28.56
C PRO A 478 -6.27 32.14 -29.47
N LEU A 479 -4.99 32.33 -29.76
CA LEU A 479 -4.20 31.37 -30.55
C LEU A 479 -4.17 29.97 -29.92
N LEU A 480 -4.05 29.87 -28.60
CA LEU A 480 -4.00 28.58 -27.91
C LEU A 480 -5.38 27.92 -27.85
N GLN A 481 -6.45 28.71 -27.74
CA GLN A 481 -7.82 28.22 -27.86
C GLN A 481 -8.07 27.64 -29.26
N ALA A 482 -7.67 28.35 -30.32
CA ALA A 482 -7.81 27.90 -31.71
C ALA A 482 -7.05 26.59 -31.96
N ILE A 483 -5.80 26.48 -31.48
CA ILE A 483 -5.02 25.24 -31.60
C ILE A 483 -5.69 24.09 -30.83
N ALA A 484 -6.09 24.31 -29.57
CA ALA A 484 -6.74 23.28 -28.76
C ALA A 484 -8.08 22.81 -29.38
N ALA A 485 -8.85 23.73 -29.97
CA ALA A 485 -10.09 23.39 -30.68
C ALA A 485 -9.82 22.52 -31.91
N LEU A 486 -8.81 22.87 -32.71
CA LEU A 486 -8.41 22.09 -33.89
C LEU A 486 -7.92 20.68 -33.52
N GLU A 487 -7.13 20.56 -32.45
CA GLU A 487 -6.65 19.27 -31.94
C GLU A 487 -7.80 18.36 -31.47
N ALA A 488 -8.86 18.95 -30.94
CA ALA A 488 -10.09 18.25 -30.56
C ALA A 488 -11.02 17.98 -31.77
N TYR A 489 -10.55 18.18 -33.01
CA TYR A 489 -11.32 18.07 -34.25
C TYR A 489 -12.55 19.02 -34.31
N GLY A 490 -12.51 20.12 -33.56
CA GLY A 490 -13.48 21.21 -33.60
C GLY A 490 -13.12 22.28 -34.65
N GLN A 491 -13.94 23.33 -34.71
CA GLN A 491 -13.65 24.55 -35.49
C GLN A 491 -13.21 25.66 -34.53
N PRO A 492 -12.20 26.49 -34.89
CA PRO A 492 -11.88 27.70 -34.14
C PRO A 492 -13.09 28.65 -34.10
N ASP A 493 -13.23 29.40 -33.01
CA ASP A 493 -14.23 30.46 -32.93
C ASP A 493 -13.77 31.67 -33.77
N GLU A 494 -14.70 32.40 -34.41
CA GLU A 494 -14.40 33.63 -35.18
C GLU A 494 -13.72 34.70 -34.32
N ALA A 495 -13.92 34.66 -32.99
CA ALA A 495 -13.24 35.54 -32.03
C ALA A 495 -11.77 35.14 -31.74
N THR A 496 -11.33 33.99 -32.24
CA THR A 496 -10.00 33.40 -31.96
C THR A 496 -9.10 33.24 -33.20
N ASP A 497 -9.60 33.57 -34.39
CA ASP A 497 -8.89 33.52 -35.68
C ASP A 497 -8.00 34.76 -35.94
#